data_AF-A0A836I8D9-F1
#
_entry.id   AF-A0A836I8D9-F1
#
_cell.length_a   1.000
_cell.length_b   1.000
_cell.length_c   1.000
_cell.angle_alpha   90.00
_cell.angle_beta   90.00
_cell.angle_gamma   90.00
#
_symmetry.space_group_name_H-M   'P 1'
#
loop_
_entity.id
_entity.type
_entity.pdbx_description
1 polymer ?
#
loop_
_entity_poly.entity_id
_entity_poly.type
_entity_poly.pdbx_seq_one_letter_code
_entity_poly.pdbx_strand_id
1 'polypeptide(L)'
;MDSGASTMMGGFRSADAGTSSTPFFPKINSSLETVRLTYGALLRLCLHSTVYYGSQGFVAEKVFGHKGAMVTAEREAMRYVLSMGAEVGISVLIMPARYLAASSTPRFMLDYMFTRWSDVLALLDRFHPAAYASYTMYAFASSDDEWNFDFFTWQIPSLVMTLGKLIARRRLVGAERCRTKRILGVMLAQLFLRAYMSTFSIMIPEQGSEAVVAMFVTVCEGMATSYLARHTWPYPWDDVKGMSSTNTTSSSTAMVSEGADTPPTDHSRGTEKPGYGLD
;
A
#
# COMPACT_ATOMS: atom_id res chain seq x y z
N MET A 1 -52.23 36.08 5.16
CA MET A 1 -51.47 37.04 4.35
C MET A 1 -50.26 37.44 5.15
N ASP A 2 -49.08 37.18 4.56
CA ASP A 2 -47.75 37.75 4.81
C ASP A 2 -47.07 37.54 6.19
N SER A 3 -45.75 37.40 6.37
CA SER A 3 -44.58 36.93 5.61
C SER A 3 -43.34 37.31 6.46
N GLY A 4 -42.28 36.48 6.48
CA GLY A 4 -40.89 36.86 6.86
C GLY A 4 -40.54 36.68 8.36
N ALA A 5 -39.62 35.82 8.82
CA ALA A 5 -38.21 35.53 8.47
C ALA A 5 -37.16 36.55 9.00
N SER A 6 -36.28 36.04 9.89
CA SER A 6 -34.95 36.54 10.33
C SER A 6 -34.88 37.95 10.96
N THR A 7 -34.26 38.16 12.11
CA THR A 7 -32.79 38.22 12.23
C THR A 7 -32.43 38.27 13.72
N MET A 8 -31.90 37.18 14.29
CA MET A 8 -31.16 37.24 15.56
C MET A 8 -29.70 37.51 15.26
N MET A 9 -29.38 38.80 15.07
CA MET A 9 -28.03 39.34 15.19
C MET A 9 -27.77 39.57 16.67
N GLY A 10 -26.86 38.79 17.24
CA GLY A 10 -26.56 38.83 18.67
C GLY A 10 -25.13 38.40 18.98
N GLY A 11 -24.17 39.16 18.47
CA GLY A 11 -22.85 39.41 19.06
C GLY A 11 -22.04 38.21 19.56
N PHE A 12 -21.02 37.85 18.78
CA PHE A 12 -19.75 37.34 19.31
C PHE A 12 -19.22 38.35 20.35
N ARG A 13 -19.58 38.12 21.63
CA ARG A 13 -18.90 38.74 22.75
C ARG A 13 -17.62 37.94 22.99
N SER A 14 -16.51 38.65 22.88
CA SER A 14 -15.19 38.26 23.37
C SER A 14 -15.31 37.52 24.69
N ALA A 15 -14.92 36.25 24.70
CA ALA A 15 -14.70 35.50 25.93
C ALA A 15 -13.33 35.91 26.47
N ASP A 16 -13.37 36.67 27.57
CA ASP A 16 -12.21 37.07 28.35
C ASP A 16 -11.37 35.86 28.79
N ALA A 17 -10.06 36.07 28.73
CA ALA A 17 -9.05 35.19 29.27
C ALA A 17 -9.20 35.07 30.79
N GLY A 18 -9.47 33.86 31.29
CA GLY A 18 -9.50 33.58 32.72
C GLY A 18 -10.01 32.19 33.08
N THR A 19 -9.09 31.22 33.10
CA THR A 19 -9.16 29.98 33.91
C THR A 19 -10.50 29.22 33.95
N SER A 20 -10.72 28.32 32.98
CA SER A 20 -11.52 27.12 33.19
C SER A 20 -10.77 25.90 32.65
N SER A 21 -10.05 25.25 33.55
CA SER A 21 -9.44 23.95 33.31
C SER A 21 -10.50 22.86 33.28
N THR A 22 -10.98 22.51 32.09
CA THR A 22 -11.53 21.18 31.81
C THR A 22 -10.89 20.66 30.54
N PRO A 23 -9.79 19.90 30.61
CA PRO A 23 -9.30 19.23 29.43
C PRO A 23 -10.27 18.07 29.18
N PHE A 24 -11.18 18.23 28.21
CA PHE A 24 -12.07 17.16 27.73
C PHE A 24 -11.28 15.93 27.21
N PHE A 25 -9.96 16.07 27.05
CA PHE A 25 -9.05 15.05 26.57
C PHE A 25 -7.87 14.85 27.54
N PRO A 26 -7.37 13.61 27.73
CA PRO A 26 -6.23 13.35 28.61
C PRO A 26 -4.99 14.10 28.12
N LYS A 27 -4.20 14.66 29.05
CA LYS A 27 -2.86 15.19 28.74
C LYS A 27 -1.99 14.04 28.22
N ILE A 28 -1.41 14.21 27.03
CA ILE A 28 -0.56 13.21 26.40
C ILE A 28 0.87 13.71 26.21
N ASN A 29 1.83 12.77 26.22
CA ASN A 29 3.17 13.01 25.71
C ASN A 29 3.18 12.61 24.22
N SER A 30 3.19 13.60 23.33
CA SER A 30 3.12 13.38 21.87
C SER A 30 4.26 12.52 21.33
N SER A 31 5.46 12.61 21.91
CA SER A 31 6.61 11.79 21.52
C SER A 31 6.39 10.32 21.86
N LEU A 32 5.87 10.03 23.06
CA LEU A 32 5.56 8.66 23.47
C LEU A 32 4.44 8.06 22.61
N GLU A 33 3.40 8.85 22.34
CA GLU A 33 2.28 8.46 21.49
C GLU A 33 2.70 8.20 20.04
N THR A 34 3.60 9.02 19.51
CA THR A 34 4.20 8.82 18.19
C THR A 34 4.91 7.48 18.11
N VAL A 35 5.75 7.14 19.11
CA VAL A 35 6.47 5.86 19.16
C VAL A 35 5.48 4.69 19.25
N ARG A 36 4.47 4.81 20.11
CA ARG A 36 3.43 3.77 20.30
C ARG A 36 2.65 3.51 19.02
N LEU A 37 2.17 4.56 18.35
CA LEU A 37 1.41 4.44 17.11
C LEU A 37 2.28 3.94 15.96
N THR A 38 3.55 4.33 15.90
CA THR A 38 4.51 3.81 14.91
C THR A 38 4.74 2.32 15.10
N TYR A 39 5.01 1.89 16.34
CA TYR A 39 5.12 0.46 16.67
C TYR A 39 3.86 -0.30 16.26
N GLY A 40 2.68 0.22 16.61
CA GLY A 40 1.41 -0.39 16.24
C GLY A 40 1.15 -0.43 14.74
N ALA A 41 1.58 0.58 13.98
CA ALA A 41 1.48 0.56 12.51
C ALA A 41 2.34 -0.56 11.90
N LEU A 42 3.59 -0.72 12.37
CA LEU A 42 4.49 -1.76 11.89
C LEU A 42 4.03 -3.16 12.32
N LEU A 43 3.61 -3.32 13.56
CA LEU A 43 3.10 -4.61 14.07
C LEU A 43 1.87 -5.07 13.28
N ARG A 44 0.92 -4.16 13.05
CA ARG A 44 -0.28 -4.44 12.24
C ARG A 44 0.08 -4.83 10.82
N LEU A 45 1.06 -4.16 10.20
CA LEU A 45 1.54 -4.52 8.87
C LEU A 45 2.07 -5.96 8.83
N CYS A 46 2.88 -6.33 9.82
CA CYS A 46 3.41 -7.70 9.93
C CYS A 46 2.29 -8.71 10.16
N LEU A 47 1.41 -8.48 11.13
CA LEU A 47 0.30 -9.38 11.46
C LEU A 47 -0.65 -9.56 10.27
N HIS A 48 -1.06 -8.46 9.63
CA HIS A 48 -1.92 -8.51 8.45
C HIS A 48 -1.26 -9.32 7.34
N SER A 49 0.01 -9.05 7.05
CA SER A 49 0.72 -9.76 6.00
C SER A 49 0.83 -11.26 6.30
N THR A 50 1.24 -11.63 7.50
CA THR A 50 1.37 -13.03 7.92
C THR A 50 0.03 -13.77 7.88
N VAL A 51 -1.03 -13.17 8.43
CA VAL A 51 -2.35 -13.82 8.49
C VAL A 51 -2.97 -13.92 7.10
N TYR A 52 -3.00 -12.83 6.35
CA TYR A 52 -3.64 -12.79 5.02
C TYR A 52 -2.89 -13.68 4.02
N TYR A 53 -1.59 -13.44 3.81
CA TYR A 53 -0.84 -14.22 2.83
C TYR A 53 -0.56 -15.65 3.32
N GLY A 54 -0.35 -15.85 4.62
CA GLY A 54 -0.17 -17.19 5.19
C GLY A 54 -1.43 -18.05 5.03
N SER A 55 -2.61 -17.52 5.34
CA SER A 55 -3.87 -18.25 5.13
C SER A 55 -4.17 -18.49 3.66
N GLN A 56 -3.97 -17.49 2.79
CA GLN A 56 -4.17 -17.64 1.36
C GLN A 56 -3.24 -18.71 0.76
N GLY A 57 -1.96 -18.69 1.12
CA GLY A 57 -0.97 -19.69 0.69
C GLY A 57 -1.30 -21.09 1.21
N PHE A 58 -1.68 -21.19 2.49
CA PHE A 58 -2.08 -22.45 3.11
C PHE A 58 -3.31 -23.05 2.42
N VAL A 59 -4.37 -22.26 2.22
CA VAL A 59 -5.59 -22.73 1.56
C VAL A 59 -5.32 -23.12 0.12
N ALA A 60 -4.58 -22.31 -0.64
CA ALA A 60 -4.23 -22.61 -2.03
C ALA A 60 -3.44 -23.92 -2.16
N GLU A 61 -2.50 -24.18 -1.25
CA GLU A 61 -1.64 -25.36 -1.32
C GLU A 61 -2.29 -26.62 -0.72
N LYS A 62 -2.94 -26.50 0.44
CA LYS A 62 -3.48 -27.64 1.19
C LYS A 62 -4.91 -28.00 0.83
N VAL A 63 -5.74 -27.03 0.45
CA VAL A 63 -7.15 -27.26 0.08
C VAL A 63 -7.28 -27.43 -1.43
N PHE A 64 -6.66 -26.53 -2.20
CA PHE A 64 -6.77 -26.55 -3.67
C PHE A 64 -5.63 -27.30 -4.38
N GLY A 65 -4.63 -27.80 -3.65
CA GLY A 65 -3.56 -28.63 -4.20
C GLY A 65 -2.52 -27.89 -5.07
N HIS A 66 -2.49 -26.56 -5.06
CA HIS A 66 -1.53 -25.77 -5.82
C HIS A 66 -0.13 -25.83 -5.17
N LYS A 67 0.70 -26.77 -5.62
CA LYS A 67 2.07 -26.94 -5.12
C LYS A 67 2.89 -25.65 -5.29
N GLY A 68 3.53 -25.19 -4.22
CA GLY A 68 4.35 -23.98 -4.21
C GLY A 68 3.57 -22.67 -4.06
N ALA A 69 2.26 -22.74 -3.80
CA ALA A 69 1.46 -21.56 -3.50
C ALA A 69 1.89 -20.90 -2.18
N MET A 70 2.38 -21.65 -1.20
CA MET A 70 2.89 -21.09 0.05
C MET A 70 4.17 -20.25 -0.17
N VAL A 71 5.10 -20.73 -1.00
CA VAL A 71 6.32 -19.97 -1.36
C VAL A 71 5.98 -18.70 -2.14
N THR A 72 4.97 -18.78 -3.01
CA THR A 72 4.50 -17.63 -3.77
C THR A 72 3.85 -16.60 -2.85
N ALA A 73 3.00 -17.05 -1.92
CA ALA A 73 2.36 -16.20 -0.93
C ALA A 73 3.37 -15.53 0.03
N GLU A 74 4.40 -16.24 0.46
CA GLU A 74 5.49 -15.68 1.27
C GLU A 74 6.22 -14.55 0.53
N ARG A 75 6.54 -14.76 -0.75
CA ARG A 75 7.19 -13.75 -1.57
C ARG A 75 6.28 -12.52 -1.78
N GLU A 76 4.99 -12.73 -1.96
CA GLU A 76 4.01 -11.63 -2.03
C GLU A 76 3.88 -10.88 -0.71
N ALA A 77 3.91 -11.59 0.42
CA ALA A 77 3.91 -11.03 1.77
C ALA A 77 5.13 -10.13 1.99
N MET A 78 6.33 -10.59 1.60
CA MET A 78 7.56 -9.80 1.70
C MET A 78 7.51 -8.54 0.82
N ARG A 79 7.03 -8.66 -0.43
CA ARG A 79 6.84 -7.50 -1.33
C ARG A 79 5.90 -6.47 -0.70
N TYR A 80 4.80 -6.93 -0.11
CA TYR A 80 3.83 -6.06 0.55
C TYR A 80 4.43 -5.36 1.78
N VAL A 81 5.07 -6.11 2.68
CA VAL A 81 5.69 -5.58 3.91
C VAL A 81 6.79 -4.58 3.59
N LEU A 82 7.66 -4.86 2.62
CA LEU A 82 8.72 -3.91 2.24
C LEU A 82 8.15 -2.64 1.59
N SER A 83 7.13 -2.77 0.74
CA SER A 83 6.50 -1.61 0.08
C SER A 83 5.79 -0.70 1.08
N MET A 84 4.98 -1.29 1.96
CA MET A 84 4.21 -0.55 2.95
C MET A 84 5.09 -0.08 4.11
N GLY A 85 6.09 -0.87 4.51
CA GLY A 85 7.05 -0.49 5.55
C GLY A 85 7.88 0.73 5.16
N ALA A 86 8.32 0.80 3.90
CA ALA A 86 8.99 1.99 3.37
C ALA A 86 8.06 3.22 3.35
N GLU A 87 6.80 3.03 2.99
CA GLU A 87 5.80 4.10 3.00
C GLU A 87 5.51 4.62 4.42
N VAL A 88 5.29 3.73 5.38
CA VAL A 88 5.13 4.05 6.80
C VAL A 88 6.37 4.78 7.33
N GLY A 89 7.56 4.22 7.09
CA GLY A 89 8.81 4.77 7.59
C GLY A 89 9.07 6.20 7.09
N ILE A 90 8.93 6.44 5.79
CA ILE A 90 9.16 7.79 5.22
C ILE A 90 8.08 8.77 5.66
N SER A 91 6.82 8.33 5.72
CA SER A 91 5.73 9.21 6.14
C SER A 91 5.86 9.60 7.62
N VAL A 92 6.32 8.68 8.48
CA VAL A 92 6.63 8.96 9.89
C VAL A 92 7.85 9.89 10.04
N LEU A 93 8.86 9.76 9.18
CA LEU A 93 10.03 10.65 9.21
C LEU A 93 9.68 12.10 8.82
N ILE A 94 8.76 12.30 7.87
CA ILE A 94 8.42 13.64 7.36
C ILE A 94 7.26 14.28 8.16
N MET A 95 6.19 13.52 8.42
CA MET A 95 4.97 14.02 9.07
C MET A 95 4.40 13.00 10.08
N PRO A 96 5.10 12.75 11.21
CA PRO A 96 4.73 11.69 12.15
C PRO A 96 3.33 11.85 12.74
N ALA A 97 3.02 13.05 13.25
CA ALA A 97 1.75 13.34 13.91
C ALA A 97 0.56 13.10 12.98
N ARG A 98 0.54 13.80 11.84
CA ARG A 98 -0.55 13.76 10.87
C ARG A 98 -0.71 12.41 10.20
N TYR A 99 0.40 11.74 9.84
CA TYR A 99 0.35 10.41 9.23
C TYR A 99 -0.19 9.36 10.19
N LEU A 100 0.30 9.32 11.43
CA LEU A 100 -0.12 8.32 12.42
C LEU A 100 -1.55 8.55 12.89
N ALA A 101 -1.99 9.81 12.96
CA ALA A 101 -3.38 10.16 13.16
C ALA A 101 -4.22 9.62 12.00
N ALA A 102 -3.99 10.08 10.77
CA ALA A 102 -4.78 9.66 9.60
C ALA A 102 -4.81 8.14 9.37
N SER A 103 -3.68 7.44 9.50
CA SER A 103 -3.59 5.99 9.31
C SER A 103 -4.25 5.16 10.41
N SER A 104 -4.49 5.75 11.58
CA SER A 104 -5.16 5.08 12.70
C SER A 104 -6.64 5.47 12.84
N THR A 105 -7.10 6.50 12.12
CA THR A 105 -8.52 6.91 12.05
C THR A 105 -9.47 5.75 11.70
N PRO A 106 -9.23 4.90 10.68
CA PRO A 106 -10.18 3.84 10.35
C PRO A 106 -10.38 2.86 11.51
N ARG A 107 -9.34 2.64 12.32
CA ARG A 107 -9.43 1.79 13.50
C ARG A 107 -10.21 2.46 14.62
N PHE A 108 -9.96 3.74 14.88
CA PHE A 108 -10.74 4.50 15.84
C PHE A 108 -12.23 4.48 15.47
N MET A 109 -12.55 4.58 14.16
CA MET A 109 -13.92 4.43 13.66
C MET A 109 -14.48 3.03 13.87
N LEU A 110 -13.71 1.98 13.59
CA LEU A 110 -14.15 0.60 13.86
C LEU A 110 -14.41 0.34 15.34
N ASP A 111 -13.60 0.90 16.23
CA ASP A 111 -13.81 0.80 17.69
C ASP A 111 -15.07 1.54 18.14
N TYR A 112 -15.30 2.73 17.57
CA TYR A 112 -16.51 3.51 17.81
C TYR A 112 -17.76 2.75 17.37
N MET A 113 -17.71 2.07 16.22
CA MET A 113 -18.85 1.31 15.66
C MET A 113 -19.07 -0.04 16.32
N PHE A 114 -17.99 -0.73 16.70
CA PHE A 114 -18.01 -2.05 17.33
C PHE A 114 -17.34 -1.97 18.69
N THR A 115 -18.10 -1.48 19.66
CA THR A 115 -17.66 -1.37 21.06
C THR A 115 -17.06 -2.72 21.50
N ARG A 116 -15.79 -2.69 21.94
CA ARG A 116 -14.96 -3.82 22.42
C ARG A 116 -14.17 -4.63 21.40
N TRP A 117 -14.35 -4.44 20.09
CA TRP A 117 -13.50 -5.16 19.11
C TRP A 117 -12.05 -4.67 19.16
N SER A 118 -11.84 -3.38 19.44
CA SER A 118 -10.50 -2.84 19.56
C SER A 118 -9.83 -3.17 20.88
N ASP A 119 -10.56 -3.43 21.97
CA ASP A 119 -9.98 -3.80 23.27
C ASP A 119 -9.15 -5.09 23.15
N VAL A 120 -9.63 -6.05 22.35
CA VAL A 120 -8.90 -7.29 22.05
C VAL A 120 -7.63 -7.01 21.24
N LEU A 121 -7.70 -6.09 20.28
CA LEU A 121 -6.56 -5.69 19.43
C LEU A 121 -5.60 -4.74 20.15
N ALA A 122 -6.08 -3.97 21.12
CA ALA A 122 -5.31 -3.02 21.93
C ALA A 122 -4.33 -3.73 22.86
N LEU A 123 -4.60 -4.99 23.24
CA LEU A 123 -3.62 -5.83 23.94
C LEU A 123 -2.35 -6.07 23.11
N LEU A 124 -2.45 -6.06 21.77
CA LEU A 124 -1.34 -6.37 20.87
C LEU A 124 -0.50 -5.14 20.52
N ASP A 125 -1.13 -4.00 20.24
CA ASP A 125 -0.43 -2.80 19.78
C ASP A 125 -0.61 -1.56 20.68
N ARG A 126 -1.21 -1.76 21.86
CA ARG A 126 -1.38 -0.75 22.91
C ARG A 126 -2.17 0.49 22.47
N PHE A 127 -3.00 0.36 21.44
CA PHE A 127 -3.88 1.45 21.00
C PHE A 127 -4.89 1.82 22.10
N HIS A 128 -5.09 3.12 22.33
CA HIS A 128 -6.09 3.58 23.29
C HIS A 128 -6.90 4.74 22.69
N PRO A 129 -8.23 4.62 22.54
CA PRO A 129 -9.04 5.58 21.78
C PRO A 129 -9.02 6.98 22.38
N ALA A 130 -9.05 7.11 23.72
CA ALA A 130 -9.01 8.42 24.38
C ALA A 130 -7.67 9.15 24.18
N ALA A 131 -6.55 8.43 24.24
CA ALA A 131 -5.22 8.99 23.98
C ALA A 131 -5.02 9.30 22.49
N TYR A 132 -5.60 8.49 21.60
CA TYR A 132 -5.62 8.73 20.17
C TYR A 132 -6.40 10.00 19.82
N ALA A 133 -7.54 10.26 20.46
CA ALA A 133 -8.31 11.48 20.25
C ALA A 133 -7.49 12.73 20.65
N SER A 134 -6.82 12.71 21.81
CA SER A 134 -5.86 13.78 22.19
C SER A 134 -4.76 13.98 21.16
N TYR A 135 -4.20 12.88 20.63
CA TYR A 135 -3.13 12.91 19.65
C TYR A 135 -3.59 13.46 18.30
N THR A 136 -4.82 13.14 17.90
CA THR A 136 -5.44 13.60 16.66
C THR A 136 -5.75 15.10 16.73
N MET A 137 -6.25 15.58 17.87
CA MET A 137 -6.38 17.02 18.12
C MET A 137 -5.03 17.71 18.05
N TYR A 138 -3.98 17.17 18.68
CA TYR A 138 -2.63 17.72 18.52
C TYR A 138 -2.14 17.73 17.06
N ALA A 139 -2.45 16.69 16.29
CA ALA A 139 -1.97 16.54 14.92
C ALA A 139 -2.67 17.45 13.90
N PHE A 140 -3.95 17.78 14.12
CA PHE A 140 -4.77 18.52 13.15
C PHE A 140 -5.35 19.84 13.66
N ALA A 141 -5.32 20.15 14.96
CA ALA A 141 -5.86 21.41 15.50
C ALA A 141 -4.88 22.60 15.38
N SER A 142 -3.89 22.53 14.48
CA SER A 142 -2.82 23.53 14.39
C SER A 142 -3.13 24.77 13.54
N SER A 143 -4.31 24.88 12.91
CA SER A 143 -4.66 26.11 12.18
C SER A 143 -6.15 26.44 12.28
N ASP A 144 -6.46 27.67 12.68
CA ASP A 144 -7.78 28.31 12.59
C ASP A 144 -8.19 28.62 11.12
N ASP A 145 -7.50 28.07 10.13
CA ASP A 145 -7.76 28.29 8.71
C ASP A 145 -8.94 27.42 8.23
N GLU A 146 -9.91 28.04 7.54
CA GLU A 146 -11.12 27.40 7.00
C GLU A 146 -10.85 26.23 6.04
N TRP A 147 -9.62 26.13 5.51
CA TRP A 147 -9.18 25.04 4.65
C TRP A 147 -8.05 24.27 5.35
N ASN A 148 -8.39 23.16 6.00
CA ASN A 148 -7.43 22.23 6.58
C ASN A 148 -6.61 21.51 5.48
N PHE A 149 -5.65 22.22 4.87
CA PHE A 149 -4.67 21.65 3.95
C PHE A 149 -3.86 20.52 4.59
N ASP A 150 -3.84 20.46 5.92
CA ASP A 150 -3.26 19.39 6.73
C ASP A 150 -3.80 17.99 6.38
N PHE A 151 -5.02 17.89 5.82
CA PHE A 151 -5.59 16.63 5.32
C PHE A 151 -4.98 16.13 4.00
N PHE A 152 -4.34 17.02 3.24
CA PHE A 152 -3.64 16.68 2.01
C PHE A 152 -2.14 16.53 2.23
N THR A 153 -1.56 17.31 3.15
CA THR A 153 -0.10 17.32 3.36
C THR A 153 0.44 15.98 3.85
N TRP A 154 -0.30 15.26 4.70
CA TRP A 154 0.14 13.94 5.20
C TRP A 154 0.24 12.87 4.10
N GLN A 155 -0.47 13.06 2.98
CA GLN A 155 -0.47 12.12 1.86
C GLN A 155 0.73 12.33 0.93
N ILE A 156 1.35 13.52 0.94
CA ILE A 156 2.43 13.89 0.03
C ILE A 156 3.61 12.90 0.08
N PRO A 157 4.14 12.50 1.25
CA PRO A 157 5.21 11.51 1.32
C PRO A 157 4.85 10.17 0.64
N SER A 158 3.64 9.67 0.90
CA SER A 158 3.15 8.41 0.33
C SER A 158 2.96 8.49 -1.19
N LEU A 159 2.44 9.61 -1.70
CA LEU A 159 2.30 9.86 -3.13
C LEU A 159 3.65 9.92 -3.83
N VAL A 160 4.60 10.70 -3.29
CA VAL A 160 5.96 10.81 -3.85
C VAL A 160 6.64 9.45 -3.88
N MET A 161 6.48 8.65 -2.83
CA MET A 161 7.00 7.29 -2.80
C MET A 161 6.35 6.37 -3.83
N THR A 162 5.03 6.47 -4.01
CA THR A 162 4.30 5.66 -4.98
C THR A 162 4.66 6.03 -6.42
N LEU A 163 4.80 7.33 -6.72
CA LEU A 163 5.36 7.81 -7.98
C LEU A 163 6.80 7.35 -8.18
N GLY A 164 7.65 7.47 -7.15
CA GLY A 164 9.05 7.04 -7.21
C GLY A 164 9.17 5.55 -7.52
N LYS A 165 8.39 4.70 -6.83
CA LYS A 165 8.26 3.26 -7.08
C LYS A 165 7.83 3.00 -8.54
N LEU A 166 6.81 3.71 -9.03
CA LEU A 166 6.33 3.59 -10.41
C LEU A 166 7.37 4.02 -11.46
N ILE A 167 8.08 5.11 -11.23
CA ILE A 167 9.15 5.60 -12.11
C ILE A 167 10.30 4.59 -12.15
N ALA A 168 10.75 4.11 -10.99
CA ALA A 168 11.78 3.09 -10.89
C ALA A 168 11.36 1.80 -11.62
N ARG A 169 10.13 1.34 -11.40
CA ARG A 169 9.58 0.17 -12.10
C ARG A 169 9.52 0.37 -13.62
N ARG A 170 9.09 1.55 -14.08
CA ARG A 170 9.04 1.88 -15.52
C ARG A 170 10.44 1.91 -16.15
N ARG A 171 11.45 2.36 -15.41
CA ARG A 171 12.85 2.34 -15.85
C ARG A 171 13.41 0.92 -15.93
N LEU A 172 13.07 0.04 -14.98
CA LEU A 172 13.60 -1.32 -14.90
C LEU A 172 12.88 -2.33 -15.82
N VAL A 173 11.54 -2.29 -15.86
CA VAL A 173 10.72 -3.33 -16.52
C VAL A 173 10.14 -2.86 -17.87
N GLY A 174 10.29 -1.57 -18.20
CA GLY A 174 9.78 -0.97 -19.43
C GLY A 174 8.32 -0.51 -19.35
N ALA A 175 7.94 0.37 -20.27
CA ALA A 175 6.64 1.06 -20.24
C ALA A 175 5.44 0.16 -20.58
N GLU A 176 5.63 -0.90 -21.38
CA GLU A 176 4.54 -1.76 -21.85
C GLU A 176 3.96 -2.66 -20.75
N ARG A 177 4.81 -3.13 -19.83
CA ARG A 177 4.38 -3.93 -18.67
C ARG A 177 3.90 -3.08 -17.50
N CYS A 178 4.23 -1.78 -17.50
CA CYS A 178 3.74 -0.82 -16.53
C CYS A 178 2.37 -0.28 -16.97
N ARG A 179 1.29 -0.81 -16.38
CA ARG A 179 -0.10 -0.32 -16.51
C ARG A 179 -0.27 1.09 -15.90
N THR A 180 0.55 2.03 -16.33
CA THR A 180 0.81 3.34 -15.71
C THR A 180 -0.47 4.16 -15.59
N LYS A 181 -1.30 4.19 -16.63
CA LYS A 181 -2.61 4.89 -16.61
C LYS A 181 -3.52 4.36 -15.49
N ARG A 182 -3.60 3.03 -15.34
CA ARG A 182 -4.42 2.39 -14.30
C ARG A 182 -3.85 2.65 -12.91
N ILE A 183 -2.53 2.60 -12.75
CA ILE A 183 -1.87 2.89 -11.48
C ILE A 183 -2.12 4.34 -11.06
N LEU A 184 -1.97 5.30 -11.99
CA LEU A 184 -2.28 6.71 -11.73
C LEU A 184 -3.75 6.92 -11.38
N GLY A 185 -4.67 6.24 -12.06
CA GLY A 185 -6.10 6.28 -11.74
C GLY A 185 -6.41 5.75 -10.33
N VAL A 186 -5.81 4.61 -9.94
CA VAL A 186 -5.98 4.06 -8.58
C VAL A 186 -5.33 4.96 -7.52
N MET A 187 -4.19 5.57 -7.82
CA MET A 187 -3.53 6.54 -6.93
C MET A 187 -4.39 7.79 -6.72
N LEU A 188 -5.01 8.30 -7.79
CA LEU A 188 -5.96 9.41 -7.68
C LEU A 188 -7.20 9.02 -6.87
N ALA A 189 -7.75 7.83 -7.10
CA ALA A 189 -8.87 7.33 -6.29
C ALA A 189 -8.47 7.19 -4.81
N GLN A 190 -7.27 6.69 -4.51
CA GLN A 190 -6.75 6.58 -3.16
C GLN A 190 -6.62 7.95 -2.49
N LEU A 191 -6.19 8.99 -3.21
CA LEU A 191 -6.11 10.35 -2.69
C LEU A 191 -7.49 10.85 -2.22
N PHE A 192 -8.52 10.67 -3.06
CA PHE A 192 -9.88 11.06 -2.71
C PHE A 192 -10.44 10.25 -1.53
N LEU A 193 -10.23 8.93 -1.53
CA LEU A 193 -10.65 8.05 -0.44
C LEU A 193 -9.97 8.45 0.88
N ARG A 194 -8.67 8.73 0.86
CA ARG A 194 -7.91 9.15 2.05
C ARG A 194 -8.30 10.54 2.54
N ALA A 195 -8.55 11.49 1.63
CA ALA A 195 -9.04 12.82 1.98
C ALA A 195 -10.42 12.73 2.65
N TYR A 196 -11.32 11.91 2.11
CA TYR A 196 -12.63 11.65 2.71
C TYR A 196 -12.50 10.93 4.07
N MET A 197 -11.65 9.90 4.19
CA MET A 197 -11.43 9.22 5.47
C MET A 197 -10.86 10.14 6.55
N SER A 198 -10.03 11.10 6.15
CA SER A 198 -9.42 12.03 7.10
C SER A 198 -10.42 13.00 7.72
N THR A 199 -11.58 13.27 7.12
CA THR A 199 -12.60 14.09 7.79
C THR A 199 -13.12 13.42 9.06
N PHE A 200 -13.17 12.07 9.09
CA PHE A 200 -13.55 11.29 10.26
C PHE A 200 -12.53 11.30 11.39
N SER A 201 -11.33 11.87 11.20
CA SER A 201 -10.37 12.04 12.30
C SER A 201 -10.80 13.18 13.25
N ILE A 202 -11.58 14.14 12.75
CA ILE A 202 -12.06 15.31 13.51
C ILE A 202 -13.59 15.25 13.71
N MET A 203 -14.34 14.71 12.74
CA MET A 203 -15.79 14.59 12.79
C MET A 203 -16.21 13.14 12.99
N ILE A 204 -16.59 12.76 14.20
CA ILE A 204 -17.09 11.41 14.49
C ILE A 204 -18.49 11.25 13.84
N PRO A 205 -18.78 10.12 13.16
CA PRO A 205 -20.10 9.86 12.59
C PRO A 205 -21.20 9.98 13.65
N GLU A 206 -22.25 10.76 13.37
CA GLU A 206 -23.38 10.93 14.28
C GLU A 206 -24.51 9.94 13.95
N GLN A 207 -24.56 9.48 12.70
CA GLN A 207 -25.61 8.58 12.19
C GLN A 207 -25.03 7.21 11.80
N GLY A 208 -25.83 6.15 11.98
CA GLY A 208 -25.44 4.80 11.57
C GLY A 208 -25.18 4.66 10.06
N SER A 209 -25.84 5.47 9.24
CA SER A 209 -25.60 5.56 7.79
C SER A 209 -24.18 6.05 7.45
N GLU A 210 -23.70 7.09 8.14
CA GLU A 210 -22.35 7.63 7.99
C GLU A 210 -21.28 6.60 8.41
N ALA A 211 -21.58 5.85 9.47
CA ALA A 211 -20.72 4.79 9.96
C ALA A 211 -20.54 3.66 8.92
N VAL A 212 -21.61 3.25 8.25
CA VAL A 212 -21.55 2.28 7.14
C VAL A 212 -20.74 2.82 5.96
N VAL A 213 -20.92 4.10 5.62
CA VAL A 213 -20.12 4.75 4.58
C VAL A 213 -18.64 4.77 4.94
N ALA A 214 -18.28 5.11 6.19
CA ALA A 214 -16.91 5.10 6.66
C ALA A 214 -16.27 3.70 6.56
N MET A 215 -17.00 2.64 6.91
CA MET A 215 -16.52 1.27 6.71
C MET A 215 -16.27 0.96 5.24
N PHE A 216 -17.21 1.31 4.36
CA PHE A 216 -17.06 1.07 2.92
C PHE A 216 -15.84 1.78 2.36
N VAL A 217 -15.65 3.05 2.70
CA VAL A 217 -14.50 3.84 2.27
C VAL A 217 -13.19 3.25 2.82
N THR A 218 -13.17 2.79 4.08
CA THR A 218 -12.01 2.08 4.65
C THR A 218 -11.62 0.87 3.81
N VAL A 219 -12.59 0.05 3.42
CA VAL A 219 -12.36 -1.15 2.62
C VAL A 219 -11.83 -0.77 1.24
N CYS A 220 -12.45 0.21 0.57
CA CYS A 220 -12.00 0.69 -0.74
C CYS A 220 -10.58 1.28 -0.68
N GLU A 221 -10.24 2.03 0.37
CA GLU A 221 -8.90 2.56 0.59
C GLU A 221 -7.90 1.41 0.75
N GLY A 222 -8.21 0.41 1.58
CA GLY A 222 -7.36 -0.75 1.80
C GLY A 222 -7.13 -1.55 0.51
N MET A 223 -8.15 -1.68 -0.34
CA MET A 223 -8.05 -2.30 -1.65
C MET A 223 -7.14 -1.50 -2.59
N ALA A 224 -7.31 -0.18 -2.65
CA ALA A 224 -6.48 0.70 -3.47
C ALA A 224 -5.01 0.66 -3.02
N THR A 225 -4.76 0.74 -1.71
CA THR A 225 -3.44 0.62 -1.09
C THR A 225 -2.78 -0.72 -1.43
N SER A 226 -3.50 -1.82 -1.27
CA SER A 226 -3.00 -3.16 -1.59
C SER A 226 -2.70 -3.33 -3.09
N TYR A 227 -3.54 -2.78 -3.96
CA TYR A 227 -3.31 -2.78 -5.40
C TYR A 227 -2.04 -1.99 -5.76
N LEU A 228 -1.87 -0.79 -5.20
CA LEU A 228 -0.69 0.05 -5.46
C LEU A 228 0.58 -0.60 -4.92
N ALA A 229 0.58 -1.17 -3.72
CA ALA A 229 1.73 -1.89 -3.17
C ALA A 229 2.20 -3.02 -4.10
N ARG A 230 1.26 -3.82 -4.63
CA ARG A 230 1.55 -4.92 -5.55
C ARG A 230 2.02 -4.45 -6.93
N HIS A 231 1.43 -3.39 -7.47
CA HIS A 231 1.66 -2.94 -8.85
C HIS A 231 2.69 -1.82 -9.01
N THR A 232 3.19 -1.24 -7.93
CA THR A 232 4.26 -0.23 -7.98
C THR A 232 5.61 -0.73 -7.54
N TRP A 233 5.70 -1.88 -6.85
CA TRP A 233 6.98 -2.42 -6.41
C TRP A 233 7.98 -2.55 -7.58
N PRO A 234 9.18 -1.93 -7.48
CA PRO A 234 10.08 -1.76 -8.63
C PRO A 234 10.93 -2.98 -8.94
N TYR A 235 11.21 -3.86 -7.97
CA TYR A 235 12.10 -5.00 -8.16
C TYR A 235 11.31 -6.25 -8.58
N PRO A 236 11.45 -6.73 -9.83
CA PRO A 236 10.94 -8.02 -10.22
C PRO A 236 11.75 -9.11 -9.49
N TRP A 237 11.11 -9.83 -8.56
CA TRP A 237 11.73 -11.01 -7.95
C TRP A 237 11.70 -12.24 -8.87
N ASP A 238 11.12 -12.09 -10.06
CA ASP A 238 10.90 -13.16 -11.02
C ASP A 238 12.22 -13.55 -11.73
N ASP A 239 13.27 -12.72 -11.64
CA ASP A 239 14.59 -12.98 -12.24
C ASP A 239 15.59 -13.70 -11.31
N VAL A 240 15.23 -14.01 -10.05
CA VAL A 240 16.06 -14.85 -9.16
C VAL A 240 15.68 -16.33 -9.27
N LYS A 241 15.33 -16.76 -10.49
CA LYS A 241 15.28 -18.17 -10.90
C LYS A 241 16.14 -18.30 -12.15
N GLY A 242 17.45 -18.50 -11.98
CA GLY A 242 18.34 -18.75 -13.12
C GLY A 242 19.84 -18.55 -12.95
N MET A 243 20.40 -18.29 -11.75
CA MET A 243 21.85 -18.07 -11.60
C MET A 243 22.54 -18.99 -10.59
N SER A 244 21.93 -20.15 -10.34
CA SER A 244 22.52 -21.24 -9.55
C SER A 244 22.30 -22.58 -10.26
N SER A 245 22.85 -22.75 -11.46
CA SER A 245 23.10 -24.05 -12.11
C SER A 245 23.47 -23.86 -13.60
N THR A 246 24.67 -23.37 -13.90
CA THR A 246 25.51 -23.79 -15.04
C THR A 246 26.69 -22.85 -15.13
N ASN A 247 27.82 -23.27 -14.57
CA ASN A 247 29.16 -23.06 -15.10
C ASN A 247 30.10 -23.96 -14.29
N THR A 248 29.86 -25.27 -14.38
CA THR A 248 30.94 -26.24 -14.17
C THR A 248 31.89 -26.08 -15.34
N THR A 249 33.00 -25.41 -15.04
CA THR A 249 34.26 -25.43 -15.77
C THR A 249 34.51 -26.79 -16.43
N SER A 250 34.39 -26.84 -17.75
CA SER A 250 34.95 -27.91 -18.58
C SER A 250 35.86 -27.25 -19.59
N SER A 251 37.02 -26.80 -19.08
CA SER A 251 38.17 -26.46 -19.88
C SER A 251 38.98 -27.73 -20.04
N SER A 252 39.02 -28.30 -21.24
CA SER A 252 40.19 -29.02 -21.75
C SER A 252 40.08 -29.32 -23.25
N THR A 253 40.81 -28.49 -24.00
CA THR A 253 41.68 -28.86 -25.12
C THR A 253 41.05 -29.41 -26.42
N ALA A 254 40.70 -28.48 -27.32
CA ALA A 254 40.81 -28.69 -28.76
C ALA A 254 42.24 -28.36 -29.19
N MET A 255 42.96 -29.34 -29.77
CA MET A 255 44.21 -29.14 -30.50
C MET A 255 44.03 -29.72 -31.91
N VAL A 256 44.26 -28.84 -32.88
CA VAL A 256 44.34 -29.06 -34.32
C VAL A 256 45.58 -29.89 -34.67
N SER A 257 45.49 -30.77 -35.68
CA SER A 257 46.62 -31.10 -36.56
C SER A 257 46.14 -31.61 -37.93
N GLU A 258 46.77 -31.09 -38.98
CA GLU A 258 46.48 -31.22 -40.42
C GLU A 258 46.99 -32.53 -41.09
N GLY A 259 46.36 -32.88 -42.23
CA GLY A 259 46.93 -33.57 -43.42
C GLY A 259 47.03 -35.11 -43.40
N ALA A 260 46.90 -35.87 -44.51
CA ALA A 260 46.55 -35.65 -45.92
C ALA A 260 46.24 -37.03 -46.60
N ASP A 261 45.72 -36.97 -47.85
CA ASP A 261 45.86 -37.93 -48.97
C ASP A 261 44.63 -38.70 -49.55
N THR A 262 44.34 -38.34 -50.81
CA THR A 262 43.81 -39.10 -51.98
C THR A 262 42.30 -39.13 -52.34
N PRO A 263 41.92 -39.16 -53.65
CA PRO A 263 41.16 -38.08 -54.32
C PRO A 263 39.84 -38.56 -55.02
N PRO A 264 39.15 -37.76 -55.88
CA PRO A 264 37.69 -37.77 -56.05
C PRO A 264 37.17 -38.67 -57.19
N THR A 265 35.87 -39.00 -57.15
CA THR A 265 35.16 -39.57 -58.30
C THR A 265 33.94 -38.71 -58.65
N ASP A 266 34.07 -37.97 -59.74
CA ASP A 266 33.00 -37.30 -60.45
C ASP A 266 32.23 -38.33 -61.28
N HIS A 267 30.90 -38.35 -61.19
CA HIS A 267 30.06 -38.79 -62.29
C HIS A 267 28.81 -37.91 -62.38
N SER A 268 28.95 -36.86 -63.17
CA SER A 268 27.86 -36.18 -63.87
C SER A 268 27.04 -37.18 -64.69
N ARG A 269 25.74 -37.28 -64.43
CA ARG A 269 24.75 -37.58 -65.48
C ARG A 269 23.37 -37.08 -65.07
N GLY A 270 22.96 -35.97 -65.67
CA GLY A 270 21.58 -35.52 -65.65
C GLY A 270 20.69 -36.41 -66.50
N THR A 271 19.39 -36.44 -66.20
CA THR A 271 18.28 -36.53 -67.16
C THR A 271 16.93 -36.38 -66.44
N GLU A 272 16.25 -35.28 -66.78
CA GLU A 272 14.82 -35.18 -67.13
C GLU A 272 13.69 -35.71 -66.20
N LYS A 273 12.82 -34.76 -65.79
CA LYS A 273 11.37 -34.91 -65.57
C LYS A 273 10.66 -35.18 -66.92
N PRO A 274 9.50 -35.87 -67.01
CA PRO A 274 8.16 -35.37 -66.60
C PRO A 274 7.29 -36.48 -65.94
N GLY A 275 6.26 -36.23 -65.11
CA GLY A 275 4.99 -35.55 -65.38
C GLY A 275 3.81 -36.56 -65.22
N TYR A 276 2.60 -36.04 -64.97
CA TYR A 276 1.29 -36.71 -64.71
C TYR A 276 1.05 -37.15 -63.26
N GLY A 277 -0.09 -36.88 -62.60
CA GLY A 277 -1.40 -36.30 -62.95
C GLY A 277 -2.37 -36.80 -61.86
N LEU A 278 -2.92 -35.93 -61.02
CA LEU A 278 -4.35 -35.61 -60.96
C LEU A 278 -5.29 -36.77 -61.35
N ASP A 279 -5.90 -37.37 -60.33
CA ASP A 279 -7.35 -37.62 -60.21
C ASP A 279 -7.75 -37.39 -58.74
#